data_AF-A0A9D7Y4C4-F1
#
_entry.id   AF-A0A9D7Y4C4-F1
#
_cell.length_a   1.000
_cell.length_b   1.000
_cell.length_c   1.000
_cell.angle_alpha   90.00
_cell.angle_beta   90.00
_cell.angle_gamma   90.00
#
_symmetry.space_group_name_H-M   'P 1'
#
loop_
_entity.id
_entity.type
_entity.pdbx_description
1 polymer ?
#
loop_
_entity_poly.entity_id
_entity_poly.type
_entity_poly.pdbx_seq_one_letter_code
_entity_poly.pdbx_strand_id
1 'polypeptide(L)'
;MALIFHFYYGYGDSFNYFTGATEIWSAFKDKPSYAVELIFKPLSQCSAKALTYAVHMDYANWGDATTYMFKISGFIGLFCFGSYLPIALIFSAFSFYGLWKIFTVFYKEFPQYHKLIAVGTLLAPSALFWSTNILKTLCAFLLLGFYLMPFILYLKKPTS
;
A
#
# COMPACT_ATOMS: atom_id res chain seq x y z
N MET A 1 -9.12 10.48 4.59
CA MET A 1 -8.33 11.67 4.22
C MET A 1 -7.92 11.71 2.75
N ALA A 2 -8.05 10.60 2.01
CA ALA A 2 -7.79 10.52 0.55
C ALA A 2 -8.36 11.67 -0.31
N LEU A 3 -9.61 12.07 -0.08
CA LEU A 3 -10.23 13.17 -0.84
C LEU A 3 -9.49 14.50 -0.67
N ILE A 4 -9.07 14.82 0.56
CA ILE A 4 -8.35 16.07 0.84
C ILE A 4 -6.97 16.04 0.20
N PHE A 5 -6.25 14.92 0.28
CA PHE A 5 -4.94 14.79 -0.35
C PHE A 5 -5.01 14.94 -1.86
N HIS A 6 -5.99 14.29 -2.49
CA HIS A 6 -6.14 14.31 -3.93
C HIS A 6 -6.62 15.67 -4.44
N PHE A 7 -7.63 16.28 -3.81
CA PHE A 7 -8.27 17.49 -4.33
C PHE A 7 -7.69 18.80 -3.78
N TYR A 8 -6.97 18.79 -2.65
CA TYR A 8 -6.46 20.01 -2.01
C TYR A 8 -4.94 20.12 -2.02
N TYR A 9 -4.21 19.02 -1.78
CA TYR A 9 -2.74 19.07 -1.73
C TYR A 9 -2.09 18.89 -3.10
N GLY A 10 -2.51 17.90 -3.90
CA GLY A 10 -2.01 17.72 -5.27
C GLY A 10 -0.55 17.27 -5.41
N TYR A 11 0.16 16.99 -4.30
CA TYR A 11 1.53 16.48 -4.30
C TYR A 11 1.77 15.47 -3.17
N GLY A 12 2.88 14.73 -3.26
CA GLY A 12 3.35 13.80 -2.23
C GLY A 12 3.34 12.34 -2.67
N ASP A 13 3.78 11.45 -1.77
CA ASP A 13 3.98 10.02 -2.07
C ASP A 13 2.71 9.33 -2.60
N SER A 14 1.54 9.64 -2.03
CA SER A 14 0.27 9.07 -2.53
C SER A 14 -0.08 9.53 -3.94
N PHE A 15 0.34 10.75 -4.32
CA PHE A 15 0.15 11.24 -5.68
C PHE A 15 1.10 10.52 -6.64
N ASN A 16 2.39 10.40 -6.27
CA ASN A 16 3.37 9.66 -7.08
C ASN A 16 2.92 8.21 -7.33
N TYR A 17 2.46 7.51 -6.29
CA TYR A 17 1.99 6.12 -6.45
C TYR A 17 0.74 6.05 -7.33
N PHE A 18 -0.16 7.04 -7.21
CA PHE A 18 -1.29 7.13 -8.13
C PHE A 18 -0.87 7.38 -9.58
N THR A 19 0.10 8.27 -9.81
CA THR A 19 0.66 8.53 -11.14
C THR A 19 1.22 7.26 -11.75
N GLY A 20 2.04 6.49 -11.02
CA GLY A 20 2.53 5.19 -11.50
C GLY A 20 1.39 4.21 -11.84
N ALA A 21 0.29 4.22 -11.07
CA ALA A 21 -0.88 3.43 -11.39
C ALA A 21 -1.58 3.86 -12.69
N THR A 22 -1.67 5.18 -12.94
CA THR A 22 -2.24 5.72 -14.19
C THR A 22 -1.36 5.48 -15.42
N GLU A 23 -0.03 5.49 -15.25
CA GLU A 23 0.94 5.14 -16.29
C GLU A 23 0.77 3.68 -16.73
N ILE A 24 0.72 2.76 -15.76
CA ILE A 24 0.47 1.34 -16.01
C ILE A 24 -0.92 1.10 -16.64
N TRP A 25 -1.94 1.80 -16.16
CA TRP A 25 -3.29 1.73 -16.75
C TRP A 25 -3.31 2.21 -18.20
N SER A 26 -2.59 3.28 -18.52
CA SER A 26 -2.49 3.81 -19.88
C SER A 26 -1.77 2.83 -20.80
N ALA A 27 -0.69 2.23 -20.34
CA ALA A 27 0.01 1.15 -21.05
C ALA A 27 -0.92 -0.06 -21.30
N PHE A 28 -1.74 -0.42 -20.31
CA PHE A 28 -2.68 -1.53 -20.40
C PHE A 28 -3.75 -1.31 -21.48
N LYS A 29 -4.29 -0.08 -21.57
CA LYS A 29 -5.31 0.28 -22.57
C LYS A 29 -4.79 0.18 -24.00
N ASP A 30 -3.52 0.48 -24.24
CA ASP A 30 -2.90 0.34 -25.56
C ASP A 30 -2.52 -1.12 -25.84
N LYS A 31 -1.70 -1.71 -24.97
CA LYS A 31 -1.31 -3.12 -25.08
C LYS A 31 -1.07 -3.74 -23.69
N PRO A 32 -1.87 -4.74 -23.27
CA PRO A 32 -1.74 -5.37 -21.96
C PRO A 32 -0.34 -5.90 -21.64
N SER A 33 0.43 -6.33 -22.65
CA SER A 33 1.82 -6.78 -22.45
C SER A 33 2.73 -5.70 -21.87
N TYR A 34 2.52 -4.42 -22.20
CA TYR A 34 3.33 -3.32 -21.67
C TYR A 34 3.09 -3.13 -20.17
N ALA A 35 1.83 -3.18 -19.74
CA ALA A 35 1.51 -3.13 -18.31
C ALA A 35 2.11 -4.32 -17.54
N VAL A 36 2.09 -5.52 -18.12
CA VAL A 36 2.72 -6.71 -17.52
C VAL A 36 4.24 -6.52 -17.38
N GLU A 37 4.90 -5.95 -18.39
CA GLU A 37 6.32 -5.61 -18.30
C GLU A 37 6.59 -4.63 -17.15
N LEU A 38 5.84 -3.53 -17.10
CA LEU A 38 6.01 -2.48 -16.08
C LEU A 38 5.78 -2.98 -14.65
N ILE A 39 4.85 -3.92 -14.46
CA ILE A 39 4.55 -4.49 -13.14
C ILE A 39 5.64 -5.50 -12.72
N PHE A 40 5.97 -6.45 -13.59
CA PHE A 40 6.72 -7.64 -13.18
C PHE A 40 8.21 -7.60 -13.52
N LYS A 41 8.64 -6.79 -14.48
CA LYS A 41 10.07 -6.67 -14.84
C LYS A 41 10.73 -5.48 -14.14
N PRO A 42 12.04 -5.53 -13.87
CA PRO A 42 12.80 -4.32 -13.60
C PRO A 42 12.61 -3.29 -14.72
N LEU A 43 12.54 -2.00 -14.40
CA LEU A 43 12.33 -0.94 -15.41
C LEU A 43 13.43 -0.95 -16.48
N SER A 44 14.68 -1.23 -16.09
CA SER A 44 15.82 -1.40 -17.00
C SER A 44 15.69 -2.56 -18.01
N GLN A 45 14.76 -3.50 -17.79
CA GLN A 45 14.50 -4.64 -18.67
C GLN A 45 13.17 -4.52 -19.43
N CYS A 46 12.46 -3.40 -19.27
CA CYS A 46 11.23 -3.13 -20.00
C CYS A 46 11.56 -2.71 -21.44
N SER A 47 10.66 -3.01 -22.37
CA SER A 47 10.80 -2.50 -23.73
C SER A 47 10.73 -0.97 -23.78
N ALA A 48 11.42 -0.35 -24.73
CA ALA A 48 11.38 1.10 -24.90
C ALA A 48 9.95 1.64 -25.06
N LYS A 49 9.05 0.86 -25.70
CA LYS A 49 7.62 1.19 -25.83
C LYS A 49 6.85 1.11 -24.51
N ALA A 50 7.20 0.21 -23.59
CA ALA A 50 6.60 0.19 -22.28
C ALA A 50 7.08 1.39 -21.44
N LEU A 51 8.37 1.73 -21.54
CA LEU A 51 8.97 2.87 -20.82
C LEU A 51 8.42 4.23 -21.25
N THR A 52 7.93 4.38 -22.49
CA THR A 52 7.27 5.64 -22.91
C THR A 52 6.01 5.96 -22.11
N TYR A 53 5.38 4.95 -21.50
CA TYR A 53 4.24 5.14 -20.59
C TYR A 53 4.65 5.41 -19.16
N ALA A 54 5.86 5.02 -18.76
CA ALA A 54 6.32 4.95 -17.37
C ALA A 54 7.36 6.02 -17.06
N VAL A 55 7.20 7.22 -17.64
CA VAL A 55 8.20 8.31 -17.58
C VAL A 55 8.41 8.78 -16.14
N HIS A 56 7.33 8.85 -15.34
CA HIS A 56 7.43 9.18 -13.92
C HIS A 56 8.07 8.03 -13.13
N MET A 57 7.69 6.79 -13.41
CA MET A 57 8.26 5.61 -12.75
C MET A 57 9.75 5.41 -13.03
N ASP A 58 10.23 5.71 -14.24
CA ASP A 58 11.63 5.54 -14.68
C ASP A 58 12.55 6.69 -14.26
N TYR A 59 12.04 7.63 -13.46
CA TYR A 59 12.86 8.73 -12.98
C TYR A 59 13.99 8.22 -12.07
N ALA A 60 15.23 8.52 -12.43
CA ALA A 60 16.46 7.91 -11.88
C ALA A 60 16.70 8.07 -10.35
N ASN A 61 15.89 8.88 -9.66
CA ASN A 61 16.05 9.17 -8.24
C ASN A 61 15.09 8.41 -7.32
N TRP A 62 14.24 7.52 -7.84
CA TRP A 62 13.38 6.71 -6.98
C TRP A 62 14.14 5.55 -6.33
N GLY A 63 14.01 5.43 -5.01
CA GLY A 63 14.49 4.23 -4.30
C GLY A 63 13.58 3.01 -4.54
N ASP A 64 14.12 1.82 -4.35
CA ASP A 64 13.44 0.54 -4.63
C ASP A 64 12.04 0.44 -4.02
N ALA A 65 11.88 0.86 -2.76
CA ALA A 65 10.59 0.83 -2.07
C ALA A 65 9.52 1.67 -2.78
N THR A 66 9.89 2.80 -3.38
CA THR A 66 8.97 3.63 -4.19
C THR A 66 8.62 2.91 -5.49
N THR A 67 9.62 2.33 -6.16
CA THR A 67 9.41 1.57 -7.41
C THR A 67 8.46 0.39 -7.22
N TYR A 68 8.59 -0.36 -6.12
CA TYR A 68 7.65 -1.42 -5.78
C TYR A 68 6.25 -0.89 -5.52
N MET A 69 6.11 0.28 -4.90
CA MET A 69 4.80 0.90 -4.69
C MET A 69 4.13 1.32 -6.00
N PHE A 70 4.87 1.83 -6.99
CA PHE A 70 4.32 2.08 -8.32
C PHE A 70 3.74 0.79 -8.94
N LYS A 71 4.46 -0.32 -8.81
CA LYS A 71 4.03 -1.62 -9.33
C LYS A 71 2.80 -2.16 -8.62
N ILE A 72 2.77 -2.12 -7.28
CA ILE A 72 1.63 -2.57 -6.48
C ILE A 72 0.40 -1.72 -6.76
N SER A 73 0.56 -0.39 -6.75
CA SER A 73 -0.53 0.54 -7.04
C SER A 73 -1.04 0.40 -8.47
N GLY A 74 -0.16 0.18 -9.46
CA GLY A 74 -0.56 -0.08 -10.84
C GLY A 74 -1.25 -1.43 -11.03
N PHE A 75 -0.78 -2.49 -10.37
CA PHE A 75 -1.46 -3.77 -10.38
C PHE A 75 -2.89 -3.67 -9.84
N ILE A 76 -3.07 -3.01 -8.69
CA ILE A 76 -4.41 -2.73 -8.14
C ILE A 76 -5.20 -1.78 -9.07
N GLY A 77 -4.50 -0.81 -9.66
CA GLY A 77 -5.02 0.15 -10.62
C GLY A 77 -5.65 -0.46 -11.85
N LEU A 78 -5.17 -1.62 -12.31
CA LEU A 78 -5.79 -2.37 -13.42
C LEU A 78 -7.24 -2.77 -13.12
N PHE A 79 -7.52 -3.20 -11.89
CA PHE A 79 -8.88 -3.58 -11.44
C PHE A 79 -9.74 -2.36 -11.09
N CYS A 80 -9.12 -1.19 -10.94
CA CYS A 80 -9.75 0.07 -10.58
C CYS A 80 -9.85 1.05 -11.74
N PHE A 81 -9.55 0.61 -12.97
CA PHE A 81 -9.56 1.43 -14.18
C PHE A 81 -8.72 2.72 -14.06
N GLY A 82 -7.61 2.67 -13.32
CA GLY A 82 -6.73 3.81 -13.06
C GLY A 82 -7.38 4.94 -12.24
N SER A 83 -8.48 4.68 -11.52
CA SER A 83 -9.17 5.69 -10.71
C SER A 83 -8.62 5.77 -9.28
N TYR A 84 -8.39 6.98 -8.77
CA TYR A 84 -7.77 7.17 -7.45
C TYR A 84 -8.59 6.59 -6.29
N LEU A 85 -9.89 6.90 -6.25
CA LEU A 85 -10.75 6.53 -5.11
C LEU A 85 -10.86 5.02 -4.88
N PRO A 86 -11.12 4.18 -5.90
CA PRO A 86 -11.15 2.74 -5.71
C PRO A 86 -9.79 2.16 -5.28
N ILE A 87 -8.68 2.66 -5.84
CA ILE A 87 -7.33 2.23 -5.43
C ILE A 87 -7.10 2.59 -3.96
N ALA A 88 -7.33 3.84 -3.58
CA ALA A 88 -7.17 4.30 -2.21
C ALA A 88 -8.06 3.52 -1.23
N LEU A 89 -9.28 3.16 -1.62
CA LEU A 89 -10.19 2.34 -0.82
C LEU A 89 -9.62 0.94 -0.56
N ILE A 90 -9.11 0.27 -1.60
CA ILE A 90 -8.47 -1.05 -1.47
C ILE A 90 -7.26 -0.98 -0.53
N PHE A 91 -6.39 0.01 -0.74
CA PHE A 91 -5.24 0.25 0.16
C PHE A 91 -5.69 0.52 1.60
N SER A 92 -6.78 1.27 1.78
CA SER A 92 -7.33 1.54 3.11
C SER A 92 -7.87 0.28 3.78
N ALA A 93 -8.60 -0.56 3.05
CA ALA A 93 -9.14 -1.80 3.57
C ALA A 93 -8.04 -2.76 4.04
N PHE A 94 -6.98 -2.92 3.25
CA PHE A 94 -5.82 -3.73 3.62
C PHE A 94 -5.06 -3.16 4.82
N SER A 95 -4.88 -1.83 4.88
CA SER A 95 -4.23 -1.17 6.02
C SER A 95 -5.03 -1.36 7.30
N PHE A 96 -6.36 -1.18 7.22
CA PHE A 96 -7.28 -1.45 8.32
C PHE A 96 -7.22 -2.90 8.77
N TYR A 97 -7.14 -3.86 7.83
CA TYR A 97 -7.00 -5.27 8.17
C TYR A 97 -5.70 -5.57 8.94
N GLY A 98 -4.58 -4.95 8.56
CA GLY A 98 -3.32 -5.02 9.31
C GLY A 98 -3.46 -4.48 10.73
N LEU A 99 -4.05 -3.28 10.88
CA LEU A 99 -4.34 -2.68 12.18
C LEU A 99 -5.28 -3.54 13.03
N TRP A 100 -6.28 -4.17 12.43
CA TRP A 100 -7.20 -5.10 13.10
C TRP A 100 -6.47 -6.32 13.67
N LYS A 101 -5.49 -6.86 12.94
CA LYS A 101 -4.66 -7.96 13.45
C LYS A 101 -3.80 -7.52 14.64
N ILE A 102 -3.20 -6.33 14.56
CA ILE A 102 -2.44 -5.73 15.67
C ILE A 102 -3.35 -5.54 16.89
N PHE A 103 -4.53 -4.96 16.70
CA PHE A 103 -5.56 -4.82 17.75
C PHE A 103 -5.88 -6.18 18.40
N THR A 104 -6.15 -7.20 17.58
CA THR A 104 -6.52 -8.54 18.05
C THR A 104 -5.41 -9.18 18.88
N VAL A 105 -4.16 -8.95 18.51
CA VAL A 105 -2.99 -9.44 19.26
C VAL A 105 -2.97 -8.82 20.66
N PHE A 106 -2.97 -7.49 20.76
CA PHE A 106 -2.92 -6.80 22.05
C PHE A 106 -4.15 -7.08 22.90
N TYR A 107 -5.32 -7.19 22.27
CA TYR A 107 -6.57 -7.53 22.97
C TYR A 107 -6.50 -8.92 23.61
N LYS A 108 -5.90 -9.91 22.96
CA LYS A 108 -5.72 -11.25 23.54
C LYS A 108 -4.75 -11.26 24.72
N GLU A 109 -3.72 -10.43 24.69
CA GLU A 109 -2.74 -10.32 25.77
C GLU A 109 -3.26 -9.52 26.96
N PHE A 110 -4.00 -8.43 26.70
CA PHE A 110 -4.47 -7.50 27.72
C PHE A 110 -5.95 -7.12 27.52
N PRO A 111 -6.89 -8.07 27.67
CA PRO A 111 -8.31 -7.83 27.41
C PRO A 111 -8.93 -6.73 28.29
N GLN A 112 -8.38 -6.51 29.50
CA GLN A 112 -8.81 -5.45 30.41
C GLN A 112 -8.63 -4.05 29.82
N TYR A 113 -7.69 -3.86 28.88
CA TYR A 113 -7.40 -2.56 28.26
C TYR A 113 -8.02 -2.40 26.85
N HIS A 114 -9.02 -3.20 26.50
CA HIS A 114 -9.62 -3.24 25.15
C HIS A 114 -9.97 -1.86 24.57
N LYS A 115 -10.51 -0.93 25.37
CA LYS A 115 -10.85 0.43 24.89
C LYS A 115 -9.60 1.23 24.54
N LEU A 116 -8.57 1.19 25.39
CA LEU A 116 -7.31 1.89 25.15
C LEU A 116 -6.58 1.30 23.94
N ILE A 117 -6.60 -0.03 23.80
CA ILE A 117 -6.00 -0.72 22.64
C ILE A 117 -6.75 -0.33 21.36
N ALA A 118 -8.08 -0.35 21.37
CA ALA A 118 -8.90 0.06 20.21
C ALA A 118 -8.62 1.52 19.81
N VAL A 119 -8.55 2.44 20.78
CA VAL A 119 -8.24 3.84 20.51
C VAL A 119 -6.81 4.01 19.99
N GLY A 120 -5.83 3.34 20.60
CA GLY A 120 -4.42 3.46 20.22
C GLY A 120 -4.09 2.82 18.87
N THR A 121 -4.83 1.80 18.43
CA THR A 121 -4.54 1.06 17.20
C THR A 121 -5.48 1.42 16.04
N LEU A 122 -6.78 1.49 16.26
CA LEU A 122 -7.79 1.66 15.21
C LEU A 122 -8.23 3.11 15.04
N LEU A 123 -8.37 3.85 16.14
CA LEU A 123 -8.96 5.20 16.13
C LEU A 123 -7.94 6.32 16.33
N ALA A 124 -6.66 5.98 16.47
CA ALA A 124 -5.61 6.97 16.63
C ALA A 124 -5.60 7.89 15.40
N PRO A 125 -5.63 9.23 15.56
CA PRO A 125 -5.68 10.15 14.42
C PRO A 125 -4.56 9.90 13.41
N SER A 126 -3.36 9.54 13.87
CA SER A 126 -2.24 9.16 13.02
C SER A 126 -2.51 7.87 12.24
N ALA A 127 -3.02 6.81 12.89
CA ALA A 127 -3.34 5.55 12.23
C ALA A 127 -4.38 5.74 11.11
N LEU A 128 -5.43 6.54 11.36
CA LEU A 128 -6.43 6.90 10.37
C LEU A 128 -5.85 7.74 9.22
N PHE A 129 -4.95 8.66 9.54
CA PHE A 129 -4.30 9.49 8.54
C PHE A 129 -3.43 8.66 7.57
N TRP A 130 -2.55 7.81 8.11
CA TRP A 130 -1.61 7.02 7.31
C TRP A 130 -2.22 5.80 6.64
N SER A 131 -3.43 5.38 7.04
CA SER A 131 -4.13 4.23 6.44
C SER A 131 -5.11 4.61 5.33
N THR A 132 -5.47 5.88 5.14
CA THR A 132 -6.54 6.28 4.20
C THR A 132 -6.07 6.73 2.82
N ASN A 133 -4.79 6.52 2.49
CA ASN A 133 -4.16 6.95 1.24
C ASN A 133 -3.37 5.79 0.60
N ILE A 134 -2.93 5.97 -0.64
CA ILE A 134 -2.01 5.03 -1.29
C ILE A 134 -0.63 5.28 -0.70
N LEU A 135 -0.20 4.49 0.29
CA LEU A 135 1.04 4.71 1.02
C LEU A 135 1.75 3.39 1.36
N LYS A 136 3.07 3.46 1.55
CA LYS A 136 3.91 2.34 2.00
C LYS A 136 3.51 1.78 3.37
N THR A 137 2.85 2.60 4.20
CA THR A 137 2.43 2.24 5.55
C THR A 137 1.49 1.04 5.58
N LEU A 138 0.71 0.83 4.50
CA LEU A 138 -0.04 -0.40 4.26
C LEU A 138 0.82 -1.66 4.44
N CYS A 139 1.96 -1.71 3.74
CA CYS A 139 2.86 -2.86 3.78
C CYS A 139 3.35 -3.10 5.21
N ALA A 140 3.72 -2.04 5.92
CA ALA A 140 4.16 -2.13 7.30
C ALA A 140 3.08 -2.69 8.22
N PHE A 141 1.84 -2.17 8.16
CA PHE A 141 0.74 -2.65 9.01
C PHE A 141 0.32 -4.08 8.71
N LEU A 142 0.31 -4.48 7.43
CA LEU A 142 0.06 -5.87 7.05
C LEU A 142 1.16 -6.78 7.59
N LEU A 143 2.43 -6.51 7.28
CA LEU A 143 3.54 -7.34 7.73
C LEU A 143 3.57 -7.44 9.26
N LEU A 144 3.50 -6.30 9.97
CA LEU A 144 3.46 -6.30 11.42
C LEU A 144 2.28 -7.12 11.96
N GLY A 145 1.06 -6.90 11.45
CA GLY A 145 -0.12 -7.62 11.90
C GLY A 145 -0.03 -9.14 11.68
N PHE A 146 0.56 -9.57 10.55
CA PHE A 146 0.73 -10.99 10.24
C PHE A 146 1.87 -11.65 11.03
N TYR A 147 2.96 -10.94 11.32
CA TYR A 147 4.12 -11.51 12.04
C TYR A 147 3.99 -11.42 13.57
N LEU A 148 3.33 -10.39 14.11
CA LEU A 148 3.18 -10.21 15.56
C LEU A 148 2.50 -11.41 16.23
N MET A 149 1.43 -11.93 15.63
CA MET A 149 0.65 -13.02 16.24
C MET A 149 1.44 -14.34 16.32
N PRO A 150 2.04 -14.87 15.25
CA PRO A 150 2.91 -16.04 15.31
C PRO A 150 4.12 -15.84 16.23
N PHE A 151 4.71 -14.64 16.25
CA PHE A 151 5.87 -14.35 17.09
C PHE A 151 5.54 -14.44 18.58
N ILE A 152 4.42 -13.86 19.03
CA ILE A 152 3.98 -13.97 20.43
C ILE A 152 3.64 -15.42 20.80
N LEU A 153 3.00 -16.17 19.89
CA LEU A 153 2.76 -17.60 20.10
C LEU A 153 4.05 -18.41 20.22
N TYR A 154 5.09 -18.06 19.45
CA TYR A 154 6.41 -18.66 19.56
C TYR A 154 7.06 -18.39 20.92
N LEU A 155 7.02 -17.15 21.40
CA LEU A 155 7.57 -16.79 22.72
C LEU A 155 6.85 -17.48 23.88
N LYS A 156 5.58 -17.85 23.71
CA LYS A 156 4.78 -18.55 24.71
C LYS A 156 4.96 -20.07 24.71
N LYS A 157 5.72 -20.64 23.75
CA LYS A 157 6.02 -22.07 23.78
C LYS A 157 6.93 -22.36 24.98
N PRO A 158 6.59 -23.32 25.86
CA PRO A 158 7.52 -23.78 26.87
C PRO A 158 8.75 -24.36 26.16
N THR A 159 9.93 -23.88 26.52
CA THR A 159 11.21 -24.51 26.14
C THR A 159 11.24 -25.89 26.79
N SER A 160 11.02 -26.93 26.00
CA SER A 160 11.24 -28.33 26.37
C SER A 160 12.72 -28.63 26.52
#